data_AF-A0A6B3GXS4-F1
#
_entry.id   AF-A0A6B3GXS4-F1
#
_cell.length_a   1.000
_cell.length_b   1.000
_cell.length_c   1.000
_cell.angle_alpha   90.00
_cell.angle_beta   90.00
_cell.angle_gamma   90.00
#
_symmetry.space_group_name_H-M   'P 1'
#
loop_
_entity.id
_entity.type
_entity.pdbx_description
1 polymer ?
#
loop_
_entity_poly.entity_id
_entity_poly.type
_entity_poly.pdbx_seq_one_letter_code
_entity_poly.pdbx_strand_id
1 'polypeptide(L)'
;PAGVPHSARFDPDSLVVPETFEPELHHLPYSEVTSVNVSDAQRRLLLSRMRSSEVTEEDPAVFAVLCSGHRDVLPLPRPTGRAATTVADELMRNPGDPRTASEWAEGLYTSSTSLRRAFRAETGLAFSEWRTRL
;
A
#
# COMPACT_ATOMS: atom_id res chain seq x y z
N PRO A 1 -8.78 5.60 -9.07
CA PRO A 1 -10.01 6.19 -9.67
C PRO A 1 -10.66 5.22 -10.65
N ALA A 2 -11.97 5.33 -10.87
CA ALA A 2 -12.65 4.58 -11.91
C ALA A 2 -11.97 4.84 -13.27
N GLY A 3 -11.71 3.77 -14.03
CA GLY A 3 -11.02 3.85 -15.32
C GLY A 3 -9.49 4.00 -15.28
N VAL A 4 -8.87 4.08 -14.10
CA VAL A 4 -7.40 4.10 -13.99
C VAL A 4 -6.87 2.67 -13.86
N PRO A 5 -5.99 2.22 -14.77
CA PRO A 5 -5.34 0.93 -14.66
C PRO A 5 -4.59 0.81 -13.35
N HIS A 6 -4.89 -0.23 -12.59
CA HIS A 6 -4.20 -0.58 -11.36
C HIS A 6 -4.00 -2.10 -11.34
N SER A 7 -2.93 -2.54 -10.69
CA SER A 7 -2.63 -3.97 -10.54
C SER A 7 -2.31 -4.26 -9.09
N ALA A 8 -2.86 -5.35 -8.58
CA ALA A 8 -2.46 -5.94 -7.30
C ALA A 8 -1.87 -7.33 -7.56
N ARG A 9 -0.90 -7.73 -6.73
CA ARG A 9 -0.37 -9.10 -6.71
C ARG A 9 -0.65 -9.69 -5.34
N PHE A 10 -1.16 -10.90 -5.34
CA PHE A 10 -1.50 -11.65 -4.13
C PHE A 10 -0.70 -12.94 -4.10
N ASP A 11 -0.37 -13.39 -2.90
CA ASP A 11 0.23 -14.72 -2.69
C ASP A 11 -0.83 -15.82 -2.94
N PRO A 12 -0.47 -17.04 -3.37
CA PRO A 12 -1.44 -18.11 -3.60
C PRO A 12 -2.37 -18.41 -2.42
N ASP A 13 -1.90 -18.21 -1.19
CA ASP A 13 -2.69 -18.45 0.03
C ASP A 13 -3.49 -17.21 0.50
N SER A 14 -3.56 -16.16 -0.34
CA SER A 14 -4.29 -14.93 -0.02
C SER A 14 -5.79 -15.05 -0.33
N LEU A 15 -6.61 -14.52 0.56
CA LEU A 15 -8.05 -14.35 0.34
C LEU A 15 -8.33 -12.91 -0.12
N VAL A 16 -8.93 -12.77 -1.30
CA VAL A 16 -9.33 -11.47 -1.85
C VAL A 16 -10.83 -11.26 -1.63
N VAL A 17 -11.16 -10.12 -1.04
CA VAL A 17 -12.54 -9.75 -0.69
C VAL A 17 -12.81 -8.38 -1.28
N PRO A 18 -13.72 -8.26 -2.24
CA PRO A 18 -14.15 -6.95 -2.72
C PRO A 18 -15.07 -6.31 -1.67
N GLU A 19 -14.75 -5.07 -1.31
CA GLU A 19 -15.70 -4.15 -0.69
C GLU A 19 -16.01 -3.07 -1.73
N THR A 20 -17.28 -2.91 -2.06
CA THR A 20 -17.75 -1.96 -3.07
C THR A 20 -18.31 -0.71 -2.40
N PHE A 21 -18.04 0.45 -3.02
CA PHE A 21 -18.55 1.76 -2.60
C PHE A 21 -19.02 2.52 -3.84
N GLU A 22 -20.23 3.07 -3.80
CA GLU A 22 -20.83 3.85 -4.86
C GLU A 22 -20.14 5.22 -4.86
N PRO A 23 -19.46 5.59 -5.96
CA PRO A 23 -18.64 6.80 -6.01
C PRO A 23 -19.49 8.08 -5.91
N GLU A 24 -20.79 8.02 -6.22
CA GLU A 24 -21.71 9.15 -6.10
C GLU A 24 -22.06 9.47 -4.64
N LEU A 25 -22.02 8.46 -3.76
CA LEU A 25 -22.35 8.59 -2.34
C LEU A 25 -21.13 8.90 -1.47
N HIS A 26 -19.93 8.68 -2.00
CA HIS A 26 -18.69 8.68 -1.23
C HIS A 26 -17.59 9.53 -1.85
N HIS A 27 -17.03 10.44 -1.05
CA HIS A 27 -15.92 11.30 -1.45
C HIS A 27 -14.64 10.85 -0.75
N LEU A 28 -13.65 10.41 -1.54
CA LEU A 28 -12.33 10.10 -1.00
C LEU A 28 -11.66 11.39 -0.50
N PRO A 29 -11.00 11.38 0.67
CA PRO A 29 -10.29 12.55 1.18
C PRO A 29 -8.93 12.79 0.48
N TYR A 30 -8.62 12.04 -0.58
CA TYR A 30 -7.35 12.09 -1.30
C TYR A 30 -7.58 12.33 -2.79
N SER A 31 -6.77 13.22 -3.38
CA SER A 31 -6.81 13.55 -4.81
C SER A 31 -5.64 12.95 -5.61
N GLU A 32 -4.69 12.31 -4.92
CA GLU A 32 -3.50 11.69 -5.49
C GLU A 32 -3.33 10.27 -4.96
N VAL A 33 -2.33 9.54 -5.48
CA VAL A 33 -2.03 8.21 -4.97
C VAL A 33 -1.51 8.35 -3.54
N THR A 34 -2.31 7.87 -2.59
CA THR A 34 -2.02 7.96 -1.15
C THR A 34 -1.99 6.58 -0.54
N SER A 35 -0.98 6.32 0.29
CA SER A 35 -0.95 5.10 1.09
C SER A 35 -1.91 5.20 2.27
N VAL A 36 -2.63 4.12 2.50
CA VAL A 36 -3.72 4.04 3.46
C VAL A 36 -3.41 2.86 4.36
N ASN A 37 -3.02 3.13 5.60
CA ASN A 37 -2.82 2.07 6.59
C ASN A 37 -4.15 1.54 7.11
N VAL A 38 -4.29 0.22 7.10
CA VAL A 38 -5.43 -0.48 7.68
C VAL A 38 -5.05 -0.91 9.10
N SER A 39 -5.60 -0.21 10.08
CA SER A 39 -5.46 -0.54 11.50
C SER A 39 -6.06 -1.91 11.83
N ASP A 40 -5.65 -2.50 12.96
CA ASP A 40 -6.21 -3.78 13.41
C ASP A 40 -7.73 -3.72 13.63
N ALA A 41 -8.25 -2.58 14.06
CA ALA A 41 -9.69 -2.36 14.23
C ALA A 41 -10.42 -2.37 12.87
N GLN A 42 -9.90 -1.66 11.87
CA GLN A 42 -10.43 -1.68 10.50
C GLN A 42 -10.31 -3.07 9.87
N ARG A 43 -9.19 -3.78 10.09
CA ARG A 43 -9.03 -5.18 9.62
C ARG A 43 -10.09 -6.09 10.22
N ARG A 44 -10.35 -6.00 11.53
CA ARG A 44 -11.39 -6.80 12.19
C ARG A 44 -12.79 -6.46 11.67
N LEU A 45 -13.08 -5.19 11.41
CA LEU A 45 -14.33 -4.76 10.79
C LEU A 45 -14.53 -5.43 9.42
N LEU A 46 -13.52 -5.35 8.53
CA LEU A 46 -13.55 -5.99 7.22
C LEU A 46 -13.75 -7.51 7.33
N LEU A 47 -12.97 -8.18 8.19
CA LEU A 47 -13.12 -9.62 8.42
C LEU A 47 -14.48 -10.01 9.00
N SER A 48 -15.09 -9.15 9.82
CA SER A 48 -16.43 -9.41 10.36
C SER A 48 -17.51 -9.35 9.28
N ARG A 49 -17.37 -8.45 8.29
CA ARG A 49 -18.29 -8.34 7.16
C ARG A 49 -18.28 -9.57 6.28
N MET A 50 -17.11 -10.14 6.03
CA MET A 50 -16.98 -11.40 5.29
C MET A 50 -17.78 -12.55 5.89
N ARG A 51 -18.00 -12.53 7.21
CA ARG A 51 -18.75 -13.59 7.91
C ARG A 51 -20.26 -13.40 7.81
N SER A 52 -20.72 -12.19 7.47
CA SER A 52 -22.13 -11.91 7.22
C SER A 52 -22.45 -12.24 5.77
N SER A 53 -23.20 -13.32 5.53
CA SER A 53 -23.65 -13.69 4.18
C SER A 53 -24.73 -12.76 3.63
N GLU A 54 -25.21 -11.82 4.43
CA GLU A 54 -26.13 -10.79 3.96
C GLU A 54 -25.33 -9.79 3.13
N VAL A 55 -25.67 -9.71 1.84
CA VAL A 55 -25.32 -8.59 0.96
C VAL A 55 -25.87 -7.34 1.63
N THR A 56 -25.07 -6.76 2.50
CA THR A 56 -25.45 -5.54 3.20
C THR A 56 -25.33 -4.45 2.15
N GLU A 57 -26.42 -3.73 1.91
CA GLU A 57 -26.40 -2.44 1.21
C GLU A 57 -25.19 -1.65 1.74
N GLU A 58 -24.45 -0.98 0.85
CA GLU A 58 -23.24 -0.24 1.23
C GLU A 58 -23.45 0.55 2.53
N ASP A 59 -22.63 0.28 3.54
CA ASP A 59 -22.74 0.94 4.84
C ASP A 59 -21.82 2.18 4.86
N PRO A 60 -22.38 3.40 4.86
CA PRO A 60 -21.58 4.63 4.84
C PRO A 60 -20.66 4.77 6.04
N ALA A 61 -20.98 4.13 7.17
CA ALA A 61 -20.12 4.15 8.35
C ALA A 61 -18.81 3.39 8.10
N VAL A 62 -18.81 2.35 7.26
CA VAL A 62 -17.60 1.61 6.89
C VAL A 62 -16.67 2.47 6.08
N PHE A 63 -17.22 3.14 5.07
CA PHE A 63 -16.45 4.05 4.24
C PHE A 63 -15.81 5.14 5.11
N ALA A 64 -16.58 5.74 6.02
CA ALA A 64 -16.06 6.73 6.96
C ALA A 64 -14.94 6.17 7.85
N VAL A 65 -15.12 4.98 8.42
CA VAL A 65 -14.11 4.30 9.26
C VAL A 65 -12.85 3.97 8.46
N LEU A 66 -13.01 3.50 7.22
CA LEU A 66 -11.90 3.20 6.29
C LEU A 66 -11.23 4.44 5.74
N CYS A 67 -11.76 5.65 5.98
CA CYS A 67 -11.15 6.92 5.59
C CYS A 67 -10.63 7.72 6.80
N SER A 68 -11.10 7.44 8.02
CA SER A 68 -10.81 8.25 9.22
C SER A 68 -9.48 7.92 9.90
N GLY A 69 -8.74 6.89 9.47
CA GLY A 69 -7.66 6.28 10.25
C GLY A 69 -6.22 6.54 9.79
N HIS A 70 -5.98 7.33 8.74
CA HIS A 70 -4.69 7.27 8.00
C HIS A 70 -3.68 8.36 8.36
N ARG A 71 -3.89 9.08 9.47
CA ARG A 71 -2.99 10.17 9.85
C ARG A 71 -1.65 9.70 10.42
N ASP A 72 -1.56 8.46 10.90
CA ASP A 72 -0.33 7.92 11.49
C ASP A 72 0.10 6.64 10.78
N VAL A 73 0.71 6.79 9.61
CA VAL A 73 1.56 5.75 9.01
C VAL A 73 2.66 5.46 10.04
N LEU A 74 2.71 4.23 10.56
CA LEU A 74 3.85 3.80 11.39
C LEU A 74 5.13 4.20 10.65
N PRO A 75 6.08 4.91 11.30
CA PRO A 75 7.22 5.45 10.59
C PRO A 75 7.98 4.31 9.92
N LEU A 76 7.94 4.28 8.58
CA LEU A 76 8.69 3.29 7.83
C LEU A 76 10.17 3.48 8.12
N PRO A 77 10.89 2.41 8.50
CA PRO A 77 12.33 2.49 8.69
C PRO A 77 12.97 3.00 7.39
N ARG A 78 13.71 4.10 7.47
CA ARG A 78 14.36 4.68 6.30
C ARG A 78 15.69 3.98 6.01
N PRO A 79 15.94 3.56 4.76
CA PRO A 79 17.27 3.11 4.38
C PRO A 79 18.26 4.29 4.43
N THR A 80 19.52 3.98 4.69
CA THR A 80 20.61 4.95 4.87
C THR A 80 21.62 4.92 3.72
N GLY A 81 21.68 3.83 2.95
CA GLY A 81 22.55 3.69 1.79
C GLY A 81 22.05 4.51 0.60
N ARG A 82 22.95 5.23 -0.07
CA ARG A 82 22.65 6.19 -1.16
C ARG A 82 21.61 5.68 -2.18
N ALA A 83 21.79 4.47 -2.71
CA ALA A 83 20.85 3.91 -3.69
C ALA A 83 19.47 3.64 -3.08
N ALA A 84 19.42 3.00 -1.91
CA ALA A 84 18.15 2.67 -1.24
C ALA A 84 17.42 3.92 -0.73
N THR A 85 18.14 4.92 -0.20
CA THR A 85 17.57 6.23 0.16
C THR A 85 17.01 6.96 -1.05
N THR A 86 17.70 6.95 -2.20
CA THR A 86 17.20 7.57 -3.43
C THR A 86 15.86 6.94 -3.86
N VAL A 87 15.79 5.61 -3.87
CA VAL A 87 14.54 4.88 -4.17
C VAL A 87 13.46 5.20 -3.15
N ALA A 88 13.78 5.19 -1.85
CA ALA A 88 12.81 5.47 -0.79
C ALA A 88 12.24 6.88 -0.89
N ASP A 89 13.08 7.89 -1.14
CA ASP A 89 12.65 9.28 -1.27
C ASP A 89 11.77 9.51 -2.49
N GLU A 90 12.08 8.84 -3.60
CA GLU A 90 11.30 8.96 -4.82
C GLU A 90 9.96 8.23 -4.73
N LEU A 91 9.93 7.06 -4.08
CA LEU A 91 8.68 6.37 -3.77
C LEU A 91 7.84 7.15 -2.74
N MET A 92 8.45 7.77 -1.72
CA MET A 92 7.72 8.65 -0.80
C MET A 92 7.08 9.84 -1.52
N ARG A 93 7.71 10.35 -2.58
CA ARG A 93 7.15 11.42 -3.43
C ARG A 93 6.10 10.93 -4.42
N ASN A 94 6.24 9.71 -4.92
CA ASN A 94 5.30 9.08 -5.84
C ASN A 94 5.07 7.61 -5.46
N PRO A 95 4.17 7.33 -4.49
CA PRO A 95 3.93 5.96 -4.03
C PRO A 95 3.40 5.04 -5.14
N GLY A 96 2.76 5.63 -6.17
CA GLY A 96 2.21 4.93 -7.32
C GLY A 96 3.23 4.51 -8.38
N ASP A 97 4.51 4.85 -8.24
CA ASP A 97 5.55 4.54 -9.24
C ASP A 97 5.64 3.03 -9.49
N PRO A 98 5.46 2.49 -10.71
CA PRO A 98 5.38 1.05 -10.92
C PRO A 98 6.73 0.33 -10.99
N ARG A 99 7.86 1.04 -10.91
CA ARG A 99 9.20 0.46 -11.11
C ARG A 99 9.51 -0.64 -10.10
N THR A 100 9.98 -1.76 -10.63
CA THR A 100 10.52 -2.92 -9.92
C THR A 100 11.92 -2.63 -9.38
N ALA A 101 12.38 -3.45 -8.43
CA ALA A 101 13.75 -3.35 -7.89
C ALA A 101 14.84 -3.44 -8.98
N SER A 102 14.57 -4.14 -10.08
CA SER A 102 15.53 -4.25 -11.19
C SER A 102 15.60 -2.96 -12.01
N GLU A 103 14.45 -2.36 -12.34
CA GLU A 103 14.39 -1.08 -13.07
C GLU A 103 15.00 0.06 -12.24
N TRP A 104 14.78 0.06 -10.92
CA TRP A 104 15.46 0.98 -10.01
C TRP A 104 16.98 0.78 -10.00
N ALA A 105 17.44 -0.47 -9.98
CA ALA A 105 18.84 -0.79 -9.92
C ALA A 105 19.59 -0.37 -11.19
N GLU A 106 18.97 -0.55 -12.36
CA GLU A 106 19.51 -0.11 -13.66
C GLU A 106 19.77 1.39 -13.69
N GLY A 107 18.84 2.21 -13.21
CA GLY A 107 18.99 3.68 -13.17
C GLY A 107 20.01 4.19 -12.13
N LEU A 108 20.35 3.37 -11.13
CA LEU A 108 21.23 3.74 -10.02
C LEU A 108 22.62 3.10 -10.09
N TYR A 109 22.97 2.49 -11.23
CA TYR A 109 24.24 1.78 -11.45
C TYR A 109 24.54 0.73 -10.37
N THR A 110 23.50 0.01 -9.92
CA THR A 110 23.61 -1.07 -8.93
C THR A 110 22.94 -2.35 -9.44
N SER A 111 23.04 -3.44 -8.69
CA SER A 111 22.31 -4.67 -9.01
C SER A 111 21.01 -4.76 -8.22
N SER A 112 19.99 -5.40 -8.80
CA SER A 112 18.71 -5.68 -8.11
C SER A 112 18.93 -6.43 -6.79
N THR A 113 19.88 -7.36 -6.76
CA THR A 113 20.30 -8.10 -5.55
C THR A 113 20.91 -7.17 -4.51
N SER A 114 21.82 -6.27 -4.92
CA SER A 114 22.45 -5.29 -4.02
C SER A 114 21.39 -4.36 -3.41
N LEU A 115 20.46 -3.86 -4.22
CA LEU A 115 19.37 -2.99 -3.76
C LEU A 115 18.46 -3.70 -2.76
N ARG A 116 18.00 -4.93 -3.07
CA ARG A 116 17.17 -5.73 -2.16
C ARG A 116 17.88 -6.04 -0.85
N ARG A 117 19.18 -6.35 -0.90
CA ARG A 117 20.01 -6.60 0.28
C ARG A 117 20.15 -5.33 1.13
N ALA A 118 20.34 -4.17 0.53
CA ALA A 118 20.42 -2.89 1.23
C ALA A 118 19.12 -2.61 2.00
N PHE A 119 17.95 -2.71 1.34
CA PHE A 119 16.66 -2.58 2.03
C PHE A 119 16.54 -3.52 3.22
N ARG A 120 16.85 -4.81 3.03
CA ARG A 120 16.72 -5.81 4.11
C ARG A 120 17.69 -5.55 5.26
N ALA A 121 18.93 -5.16 4.96
CA ALA A 121 19.96 -4.92 5.97
C ALA A 121 19.71 -3.61 6.76
N GLU A 122 19.19 -2.58 6.10
CA GLU A 122 19.06 -1.23 6.69
C GLU A 122 17.69 -0.99 7.32
N THR A 123 16.63 -1.57 6.75
CA THR A 123 15.24 -1.36 7.21
C THR A 123 14.66 -2.56 7.94
N GLY A 124 15.32 -3.72 7.86
CA GLY A 124 14.79 -5.00 8.33
C GLY A 124 13.72 -5.60 7.41
N LEU A 125 13.28 -4.90 6.36
CA LEU A 125 12.20 -5.29 5.46
C LEU A 125 12.72 -5.60 4.06
N ALA A 126 12.10 -6.58 3.38
CA ALA A 126 12.36 -6.75 1.94
C ALA A 126 11.84 -5.53 1.17
N PHE A 127 12.46 -5.18 0.04
CA PHE A 127 12.03 -4.02 -0.77
C PHE A 127 10.53 -4.02 -1.10
N SER A 128 9.97 -5.16 -1.50
CA SER A 128 8.54 -5.29 -1.81
C SER A 128 7.67 -5.05 -0.58
N GLU A 129 8.07 -5.56 0.58
CA GLU A 129 7.36 -5.36 1.85
C GLU A 129 7.46 -3.91 2.33
N TRP A 130 8.64 -3.31 2.26
CA TRP A 130 8.86 -1.90 2.58
C TRP A 130 7.97 -1.01 1.70
N ARG A 131 7.94 -1.28 0.38
CA ARG A 131 7.09 -0.55 -0.57
C ARG A 131 5.59 -0.74 -0.30
N THR A 132 5.14 -1.93 0.09
CA THR A 132 3.72 -2.16 0.40
C THR A 132 3.28 -1.44 1.68
N ARG A 133 4.19 -1.22 2.62
CA ARG A 133 3.90 -0.49 3.86
C ARG A 133 3.96 1.02 3.69
N LEU A 134 4.67 1.50 2.66
CA LEU A 134 4.82 2.91 2.31
C LEU A 134 3.47 3.53 1.98
#